data_AF-T1I8C9-F1
#
_entry.id   AF-T1I8C9-F1
#
_cell.length_a   1.000
_cell.length_b   1.000
_cell.length_c   1.000
_cell.angle_alpha   90.00
_cell.angle_beta   90.00
_cell.angle_gamma   90.00
#
_symmetry.space_group_name_H-M   'P 1'
#
loop_
_entity.id
_entity.type
_entity.pdbx_description
1 polymer ?
#
loop_
_entity_poly.entity_id
_entity_poly.type
_entity_poly.pdbx_seq_one_letter_code
_entity_poly.pdbx_strand_id
1 'polypeptide(L)'
;FLVVNKLSPCSHQADNGVCSTSGQFEPNPCSLLVHRQLELAYFGQCLLDCSNEGSVCGIDGNTYMSECQAHARLIAVDYTGPCITVGLINSEPKKQCSNSVKCPPLAEAGCLGVTPPGACCPICTGALKVLFSQKQIDRTVNSMDSELADSFLVESIMKALNRQVQVAECTVRGYLTVETDLLVLVTTTKKNPSSIQLGACIVEAEKIAVLIQRSSPRIVSELSLSALTAATIVHQPVNSSAFAQLPTFTVIGSLILLVWISSNNRENFCIKLAREIDEIKKLILYHKKAFKLHILKR
;
A
#
# COMPACT_ATOMS: atom_id res chain seq x y z
N PHE A 1 2.04 -20.67 -27.35
CA PHE A 1 2.04 -22.14 -27.33
C PHE A 1 3.44 -22.61 -27.00
N LEU A 2 3.62 -23.40 -25.94
CA LEU A 2 4.92 -24.01 -25.63
C LEU A 2 5.09 -25.24 -26.51
N VAL A 3 6.18 -25.30 -27.27
CA VAL A 3 6.52 -26.46 -28.09
C VAL A 3 7.52 -27.32 -27.31
N VAL A 4 7.15 -28.56 -27.03
CA VAL A 4 8.01 -29.51 -26.32
C VAL A 4 8.40 -30.63 -27.28
N ASN A 5 9.70 -30.87 -27.43
CA ASN A 5 10.20 -31.94 -28.27
C ASN A 5 10.06 -33.30 -27.57
N LYS A 6 9.02 -34.07 -27.91
CA LYS A 6 8.79 -35.39 -27.31
C LYS A 6 9.74 -36.49 -27.82
N LEU A 7 10.58 -36.23 -28.82
CA LEU A 7 11.48 -37.22 -29.43
C LEU A 7 12.83 -37.32 -28.69
N SER A 8 13.27 -36.24 -28.05
CA SER A 8 14.46 -36.25 -27.19
C SER A 8 14.10 -36.71 -25.77
N PRO A 9 14.95 -37.48 -25.06
CA PRO A 9 14.78 -37.73 -23.64
C PRO A 9 14.59 -36.42 -22.86
N CYS A 10 13.64 -36.38 -21.93
CA CYS A 10 13.36 -35.15 -21.16
C CYS A 10 14.57 -34.69 -20.33
N SER A 11 15.50 -35.58 -19.99
CA SER A 11 16.77 -35.26 -19.32
C SER A 11 17.73 -34.41 -20.15
N HIS A 12 17.53 -34.31 -21.47
CA HIS A 12 18.37 -33.50 -22.36
C HIS A 12 17.74 -32.14 -22.69
N GLN A 13 16.56 -31.84 -22.13
CA GLN A 13 15.92 -30.55 -22.31
C GLN A 13 16.37 -29.56 -21.25
N ALA A 14 16.26 -28.27 -21.56
CA ALA A 14 16.59 -27.20 -20.62
C ALA A 14 15.76 -27.33 -19.33
N ASP A 15 16.42 -27.13 -18.19
CA ASP A 15 15.82 -27.15 -16.85
C ASP A 15 14.99 -25.89 -16.58
N ASN A 16 13.89 -25.79 -17.30
CA ASN A 16 12.88 -24.75 -17.17
C ASN A 16 11.77 -25.26 -16.23
N GLY A 17 12.11 -25.45 -14.96
CA GLY A 17 11.25 -26.08 -13.95
C GLY A 17 9.82 -25.57 -13.95
N VAL A 18 8.86 -26.44 -13.63
CA VAL A 18 7.43 -26.14 -13.60
C VAL A 18 6.77 -26.72 -12.35
N CYS A 19 5.68 -26.11 -11.93
CA CYS A 19 4.80 -26.64 -10.90
C CYS A 19 3.49 -27.15 -11.52
N SER A 20 3.05 -28.34 -11.11
CA SER A 20 1.76 -28.89 -11.51
C SER A 20 0.60 -28.32 -10.68
N THR A 21 -0.63 -28.52 -11.15
CA THR A 21 -1.86 -28.20 -10.40
C THR A 21 -2.01 -28.99 -9.10
N SER A 22 -1.32 -30.13 -8.98
CA SER A 22 -1.24 -30.94 -7.75
C SER A 22 -0.09 -30.52 -6.82
N GLY A 23 0.63 -29.43 -7.12
CA GLY A 23 1.74 -28.94 -6.30
C GLY A 23 3.02 -29.78 -6.42
N GLN A 24 3.18 -30.53 -7.52
CA GLN A 24 4.38 -31.33 -7.79
C GLN A 24 5.32 -30.57 -8.72
N PHE A 25 6.58 -30.48 -8.32
CA PHE A 25 7.63 -29.87 -9.13
C PHE A 25 8.14 -30.84 -10.18
N GLU A 26 8.31 -30.36 -11.40
CA GLU A 26 8.91 -31.09 -12.52
C GLU A 26 10.10 -30.30 -13.08
N PRO A 27 11.24 -30.94 -13.39
CA PRO A 27 12.45 -30.24 -13.85
C PRO A 27 12.27 -29.42 -15.13
N ASN A 28 11.34 -29.84 -15.98
CA ASN A 28 11.01 -29.17 -17.23
C ASN A 28 9.62 -29.58 -17.74
N PRO A 29 9.05 -28.86 -18.72
CA PRO A 29 7.73 -29.17 -19.26
C PRO A 29 7.60 -30.56 -19.90
N CYS A 30 8.69 -31.15 -20.41
CA CYS A 30 8.67 -32.51 -20.96
C CYS A 30 8.40 -33.54 -19.87
N SER A 31 9.06 -33.40 -18.72
CA SER A 31 8.89 -34.30 -17.57
C SER A 31 7.43 -34.28 -17.08
N LEU A 32 6.82 -33.10 -17.01
CA LEU A 32 5.40 -32.95 -16.72
C LEU A 32 4.50 -33.68 -17.73
N LEU A 33 4.77 -33.56 -19.03
CA LEU A 33 3.97 -34.22 -20.08
C LEU A 33 4.11 -35.74 -20.10
N VAL A 34 5.23 -36.29 -19.64
CA VAL A 34 5.42 -37.75 -19.49
C VAL A 34 4.56 -38.28 -18.35
N HIS A 35 4.41 -37.51 -17.26
CA HIS A 35 3.50 -37.81 -16.16
C HIS A 35 2.06 -37.41 -16.50
N ARG A 36 1.33 -38.29 -17.19
CA ARG A 36 -0.05 -38.06 -17.69
C ARG A 36 -1.10 -37.58 -16.66
N GLN A 37 -0.79 -37.63 -15.36
CA GLN A 37 -1.69 -37.20 -14.28
C GLN A 37 -1.41 -35.76 -13.82
N LEU A 38 -0.37 -35.12 -14.35
CA LEU A 38 0.03 -33.77 -13.99
C LEU A 38 -0.38 -32.79 -15.09
N GLU A 39 -1.02 -31.71 -14.67
CA GLU A 39 -1.31 -30.56 -15.52
C GLU A 39 -0.46 -29.37 -15.08
N LEU A 40 -0.01 -28.56 -16.04
CA LEU A 40 0.79 -27.37 -15.76
C LEU A 40 -0.04 -26.34 -14.99
N ALA A 41 0.43 -25.92 -13.81
CA ALA A 41 -0.11 -24.75 -13.12
C ALA A 41 0.64 -23.47 -13.50
N TYR A 42 1.97 -23.49 -13.36
CA TYR A 42 2.84 -22.35 -13.68
C TYR A 42 4.31 -22.79 -13.84
N PHE A 43 5.12 -21.90 -14.44
CA PHE A 43 6.56 -22.08 -14.54
C PHE A 43 7.26 -21.64 -13.25
N GLY A 44 8.36 -22.30 -12.93
CA GLY A 44 9.14 -22.11 -11.72
C GLY A 44 8.91 -23.21 -10.68
N GLN A 45 9.55 -23.05 -9.53
CA GLN A 45 9.36 -23.94 -8.39
C GLN A 45 7.95 -23.79 -7.81
N CYS A 46 7.43 -24.86 -7.21
CA CYS A 46 6.17 -24.78 -6.48
C CYS A 46 6.30 -23.82 -5.29
N LEU A 47 5.40 -22.84 -5.25
CA LEU A 47 5.33 -21.85 -4.19
C LEU A 47 4.64 -22.44 -2.95
N LEU A 48 5.11 -21.97 -1.79
CA LEU A 48 4.48 -22.23 -0.49
C LEU A 48 3.64 -21.01 -0.09
N ASP A 49 2.76 -21.17 0.90
CA ASP A 49 1.92 -20.10 1.46
C ASP A 49 0.96 -19.42 0.44
N CYS A 50 0.46 -20.18 -0.54
CA CYS A 50 -0.58 -19.74 -1.49
C CYS A 50 -1.58 -20.88 -1.78
N SER A 51 -2.79 -20.54 -2.22
CA SER A 51 -3.80 -21.51 -2.67
C SER A 51 -3.60 -21.93 -4.13
N ASN A 52 -3.65 -23.24 -4.41
CA ASN A 52 -3.80 -23.77 -5.77
C ASN A 52 -5.27 -23.90 -6.20
N GLU A 53 -6.22 -23.63 -5.29
CA GLU A 53 -7.65 -23.78 -5.52
C GLU A 53 -8.33 -22.45 -5.81
N GLY A 54 -9.23 -22.47 -6.79
CA GLY A 54 -10.10 -21.34 -7.15
C GLY A 54 -9.39 -20.26 -7.95
N SER A 55 -10.08 -19.72 -8.97
CA SER A 55 -9.55 -18.59 -9.72
C SER A 55 -9.48 -17.33 -8.86
N VAL A 56 -8.59 -16.42 -9.24
CA VAL A 56 -8.40 -15.12 -8.58
C VAL A 56 -8.25 -14.02 -9.62
N CYS A 57 -8.63 -12.80 -9.26
CA CYS A 57 -8.34 -11.61 -10.03
C CYS A 57 -7.04 -10.98 -9.52
N GLY A 58 -6.07 -10.77 -10.41
CA GLY A 58 -4.84 -10.06 -10.08
C GLY A 58 -5.03 -8.54 -10.08
N ILE A 59 -4.15 -7.83 -9.38
CA ILE A 59 -4.11 -6.35 -9.38
C ILE A 59 -3.82 -5.75 -10.77
N ASP A 60 -3.34 -6.58 -11.70
CA ASP A 60 -3.12 -6.26 -13.11
C ASP A 60 -4.38 -6.43 -13.98
N GLY A 61 -5.52 -6.81 -13.38
CA GLY A 61 -6.79 -7.03 -14.07
C GLY A 61 -6.89 -8.37 -14.81
N ASN A 62 -5.90 -9.26 -14.67
CA ASN A 62 -5.92 -10.58 -15.29
C ASN A 62 -6.50 -11.64 -14.35
N THR A 63 -7.26 -12.58 -14.92
CA THR A 63 -7.75 -13.75 -14.17
C THR A 63 -6.68 -14.83 -14.17
N TYR A 64 -6.36 -15.32 -12.99
CA TYR A 64 -5.46 -16.44 -12.76
C TYR A 64 -6.25 -17.65 -12.28
N MET A 65 -5.81 -18.85 -12.65
CA MET A 65 -6.41 -20.12 -12.25
C MET A 65 -6.30 -20.40 -10.75
N SER A 66 -5.29 -19.81 -10.09
CA SER A 66 -5.04 -19.92 -8.66
C SER A 66 -4.25 -18.73 -8.11
N GLU A 67 -4.27 -18.56 -6.79
CA GLU A 67 -3.42 -17.60 -6.09
C GLU A 67 -1.93 -17.88 -6.34
N CYS A 68 -1.52 -19.15 -6.30
CA CYS A 68 -0.14 -19.53 -6.61
C CYS A 68 0.26 -19.15 -8.04
N GLN A 69 -0.64 -19.30 -9.03
CA GLN A 69 -0.34 -18.90 -10.40
C GLN A 69 -0.13 -17.37 -10.52
N ALA A 70 -0.95 -16.57 -9.84
CA ALA A 70 -0.77 -15.12 -9.79
C ALA A 70 0.59 -14.76 -9.16
N HIS A 71 0.93 -15.39 -8.03
CA HIS A 71 2.19 -15.14 -7.31
C HIS A 71 3.42 -15.61 -8.08
N ALA A 72 3.33 -16.70 -8.85
CA ALA A 72 4.40 -17.16 -9.72
C ALA A 72 4.76 -16.13 -10.79
N ARG A 73 3.80 -15.28 -11.19
CA ARG A 73 4.02 -14.12 -12.07
C ARG A 73 4.34 -12.83 -11.33
N LEU A 74 4.56 -12.89 -10.02
CA LEU A 74 4.79 -11.75 -9.14
C LEU A 74 3.61 -10.76 -9.15
N ILE A 75 2.39 -11.27 -9.27
CA ILE A 75 1.15 -10.49 -9.22
C ILE A 75 0.46 -10.72 -7.87
N ALA A 76 0.08 -9.62 -7.21
CA ALA A 76 -0.76 -9.71 -6.01
C ALA A 76 -2.22 -9.99 -6.39
N VAL A 77 -2.93 -10.70 -5.53
CA VAL A 77 -4.37 -10.94 -5.69
C VAL A 77 -5.14 -9.71 -5.25
N ASP A 78 -6.07 -9.26 -6.08
CA ASP A 78 -7.04 -8.21 -5.79
C ASP A 78 -8.26 -8.79 -5.04
N TYR A 79 -8.88 -9.83 -5.61
CA TYR A 79 -9.98 -10.56 -4.99
C TYR A 79 -10.12 -11.99 -5.52
N THR A 80 -10.89 -12.83 -4.80
CA THR A 80 -11.17 -14.21 -5.19
C THR A 80 -12.24 -14.29 -6.30
N GLY A 81 -12.11 -15.29 -7.18
CA GLY A 81 -12.92 -15.44 -8.37
C GLY A 81 -12.30 -14.77 -9.61
N PRO A 82 -12.92 -14.94 -10.79
CA PRO A 82 -12.43 -14.30 -12.01
C PRO A 82 -12.57 -12.78 -11.95
N CYS A 83 -11.78 -12.06 -12.73
CA CYS A 83 -11.95 -10.63 -12.90
C CYS A 83 -13.29 -10.34 -13.56
N ILE A 84 -14.16 -9.61 -12.87
CA ILE A 84 -15.50 -9.23 -13.35
C ILE A 84 -15.65 -7.73 -13.59
N THR A 85 -14.69 -6.93 -13.12
CA THR A 85 -14.66 -5.48 -13.25
C THR A 85 -13.25 -4.97 -13.00
N VAL A 86 -12.94 -3.78 -13.52
CA VAL A 86 -11.74 -3.00 -13.20
C VAL A 86 -12.10 -1.87 -12.24
N GLY A 87 -11.14 -1.45 -11.42
CA GLY A 87 -11.30 -0.32 -10.50
C GLY A 87 -11.24 1.02 -11.22
N LEU A 88 -12.03 1.98 -10.73
CA LEU A 88 -11.91 3.38 -11.14
C LEU A 88 -10.64 3.97 -10.54
N ILE A 89 -9.75 4.50 -11.39
CA ILE A 89 -8.49 5.12 -10.97
C ILE A 89 -8.79 6.28 -10.02
N ASN A 90 -8.53 6.04 -8.73
CA ASN A 90 -8.66 7.03 -7.66
C ASN A 90 -7.42 6.94 -6.77
N SER A 91 -7.02 8.07 -6.22
CA SER A 91 -5.88 8.16 -5.29
C SER A 91 -6.24 7.79 -3.85
N GLU A 92 -7.52 7.59 -3.55
CA GLU A 92 -7.97 7.21 -2.21
C GLU A 92 -7.87 5.69 -2.00
N PRO A 93 -7.35 5.24 -0.85
CA PRO A 93 -7.20 3.83 -0.53
C PRO A 93 -8.53 3.25 -0.05
N LYS A 94 -9.45 3.09 -0.99
CA LYS A 94 -10.80 2.56 -0.76
C LYS A 94 -11.15 1.53 -1.81
N LYS A 95 -12.24 0.81 -1.58
CA LYS A 95 -12.84 -0.05 -2.59
C LYS A 95 -13.26 0.80 -3.80
N GLN A 96 -12.76 0.45 -4.99
CA GLN A 96 -12.99 1.21 -6.24
C GLN A 96 -14.01 0.55 -7.18
N CYS A 97 -14.50 -0.64 -6.82
CA CYS A 97 -15.42 -1.44 -7.63
C CYS A 97 -16.81 -1.59 -7.00
N SER A 98 -17.76 -2.07 -7.80
CA SER A 98 -19.14 -2.32 -7.40
C SER A 98 -19.25 -3.34 -6.24
N ASN A 99 -20.45 -3.43 -5.65
CA ASN A 99 -20.71 -4.32 -4.52
C ASN A 99 -20.56 -5.82 -4.83
N SER A 100 -20.49 -6.19 -6.11
CA SER A 100 -20.26 -7.58 -6.55
C SER A 100 -18.86 -8.10 -6.16
N VAL A 101 -17.87 -7.21 -6.03
CA VAL A 101 -16.52 -7.58 -5.59
C VAL A 101 -16.45 -7.60 -4.06
N LYS A 102 -15.97 -8.71 -3.49
CA LYS A 102 -15.70 -8.81 -2.04
C LYS A 102 -14.19 -8.69 -1.82
N CYS A 103 -13.78 -7.58 -1.20
CA CYS A 103 -12.37 -7.36 -0.91
C CYS A 103 -11.89 -8.20 0.26
N PRO A 104 -10.64 -8.71 0.20
CA PRO A 104 -10.02 -9.35 1.35
C PRO A 104 -9.91 -8.35 2.52
N PRO A 105 -9.93 -8.84 3.77
CA PRO A 105 -9.67 -7.99 4.92
C PRO A 105 -8.25 -7.43 4.85
N LEU A 106 -8.07 -6.21 5.34
CA LEU A 106 -6.76 -5.60 5.48
C LEU A 106 -5.94 -6.32 6.56
N ALA A 107 -4.63 -6.41 6.35
CA ALA A 107 -3.72 -7.16 7.21
C ALA A 107 -3.65 -6.62 8.66
N GLU A 108 -3.93 -5.34 8.88
CA GLU A 108 -3.87 -4.69 10.19
C GLU A 108 -5.02 -3.71 10.39
N ALA A 109 -5.56 -3.66 11.61
CA ALA A 109 -6.61 -2.73 11.99
C ALA A 109 -6.08 -1.29 12.00
N GLY A 110 -6.67 -0.40 11.18
CA GLY A 110 -6.25 1.00 11.06
C GLY A 110 -5.25 1.27 9.93
N CYS A 111 -4.80 0.23 9.21
CA CYS A 111 -4.14 0.44 7.94
C CYS A 111 -5.16 0.95 6.91
N LEU A 112 -4.88 2.11 6.29
CA LEU A 112 -5.69 2.62 5.18
C LEU A 112 -5.34 1.90 3.88
N GLY A 113 -4.06 1.54 3.70
CA GLY A 113 -3.56 0.78 2.56
C GLY A 113 -3.34 1.65 1.31
N VAL A 114 -3.21 0.97 0.16
CA VAL A 114 -3.17 1.56 -1.18
C VAL A 114 -4.09 0.75 -2.06
N THR A 115 -4.86 1.39 -2.93
CA THR A 115 -5.58 0.69 -4.00
C THR A 115 -4.81 0.84 -5.30
N PRO A 116 -4.21 -0.24 -5.84
CA PRO A 116 -3.48 -0.20 -7.11
C PRO A 116 -4.32 0.38 -8.25
N PRO A 117 -3.74 1.15 -9.19
CA PRO A 117 -4.48 1.70 -10.33
C PRO A 117 -5.14 0.61 -11.18
N GLY A 118 -6.47 0.61 -11.25
CA GLY A 118 -7.25 -0.39 -11.99
C GLY A 118 -7.64 -1.64 -11.16
N ALA A 119 -7.15 -1.77 -9.92
CA ALA A 119 -7.60 -2.79 -8.98
C ALA A 119 -8.79 -2.30 -8.15
N CYS A 120 -9.53 -3.25 -7.57
CA CYS A 120 -10.72 -2.99 -6.80
C CYS A 120 -10.48 -2.74 -5.33
N CYS A 121 -9.50 -3.43 -4.73
CA CYS A 121 -9.36 -3.57 -3.30
C CYS A 121 -8.10 -2.90 -2.76
N PRO A 122 -8.20 -2.21 -1.61
CA PRO A 122 -7.03 -1.69 -0.93
C PRO A 122 -6.20 -2.84 -0.35
N ILE A 123 -4.88 -2.66 -0.34
CA ILE A 123 -3.91 -3.59 0.25
C ILE A 123 -2.93 -2.85 1.17
N CYS A 124 -2.58 -3.49 2.29
CA CYS A 124 -1.57 -3.02 3.23
C CYS A 124 -0.20 -3.57 2.85
N THR A 125 0.68 -2.73 2.32
CA THR A 125 1.99 -3.13 1.78
C THR A 125 2.86 -1.91 1.58
N GLY A 126 4.18 -2.10 1.48
CA GLY A 126 5.07 -1.07 0.98
C GLY A 126 4.87 -0.90 -0.51
N ALA A 127 4.29 0.22 -0.95
CA ALA A 127 4.03 0.48 -2.36
C ALA A 127 4.89 1.65 -2.88
N LEU A 128 5.40 1.51 -4.11
CA LEU A 128 6.11 2.55 -4.83
C LEU A 128 5.74 2.54 -6.32
N LYS A 129 5.67 3.72 -6.91
CA LYS A 129 5.55 3.95 -8.36
C LYS A 129 6.94 4.18 -8.92
N VAL A 130 7.30 3.41 -9.95
CA VAL A 130 8.63 3.44 -10.57
C VAL A 130 8.52 3.86 -12.03
N LEU A 131 9.29 4.89 -12.39
CA LEU A 131 9.41 5.36 -13.77
C LEU A 131 10.62 4.71 -14.44
N PHE A 132 10.52 4.50 -15.75
CA PHE A 132 11.58 3.92 -16.55
C PHE A 132 11.74 4.62 -17.91
N SER A 133 12.94 4.54 -18.47
CA SER A 133 13.28 5.13 -19.76
C SER A 133 12.95 4.17 -20.91
N GLN A 134 11.79 4.36 -21.55
CA GLN A 134 11.42 3.61 -22.76
C GLN A 134 12.50 3.70 -23.85
N LYS A 135 13.07 4.89 -24.08
CA LYS A 135 14.15 5.09 -25.05
C LYS A 135 15.39 4.23 -24.77
N GLN A 136 15.71 3.97 -23.51
CA GLN A 136 16.84 3.12 -23.14
C GLN A 136 16.53 1.65 -23.40
N ILE A 137 15.31 1.22 -23.08
CA ILE A 137 14.83 -0.13 -23.40
C ILE A 137 14.83 -0.33 -24.91
N ASP A 138 14.20 0.55 -25.68
CA ASP A 138 14.09 0.44 -27.13
C ASP A 138 15.45 0.40 -27.82
N ARG A 139 16.41 1.23 -27.39
CA ARG A 139 17.77 1.19 -27.93
C ARG A 139 18.45 -0.13 -27.64
N THR A 140 18.27 -0.66 -26.44
CA THR A 140 18.92 -1.90 -26.01
C THR A 140 18.30 -3.10 -26.73
N VAL A 141 16.96 -3.21 -26.72
CA VAL A 141 16.21 -4.28 -27.39
C VAL A 141 16.45 -4.30 -28.90
N ASN A 142 16.46 -3.15 -29.57
CA ASN A 142 16.64 -3.09 -31.03
C ASN A 142 18.09 -3.26 -31.49
N SER A 143 19.07 -3.20 -30.57
CA SER A 143 20.49 -3.37 -30.88
C SER A 143 21.06 -4.72 -30.42
N MET A 144 20.24 -5.57 -29.80
CA MET A 144 20.67 -6.81 -29.15
C MET A 144 19.85 -8.02 -29.58
N ASP A 145 20.39 -9.22 -29.28
CA ASP A 145 19.71 -10.50 -29.49
C ASP A 145 18.44 -10.63 -28.64
N SER A 146 17.50 -11.46 -29.10
CA SER A 146 16.19 -11.69 -28.47
C SER A 146 16.28 -12.07 -26.98
N GLU A 147 17.35 -12.75 -26.54
CA GLU A 147 17.53 -13.15 -25.14
C GLU A 147 17.80 -11.97 -24.20
N LEU A 148 18.43 -10.90 -24.69
CA LEU A 148 18.67 -9.69 -23.90
C LEU A 148 17.42 -8.81 -23.82
N ALA A 149 16.52 -8.93 -24.81
CA ALA A 149 15.22 -8.25 -24.77
C ALA A 149 14.35 -8.76 -23.61
N ASP A 150 14.44 -10.05 -23.28
CA ASP A 150 13.72 -10.66 -22.15
C ASP A 150 14.13 -10.07 -20.79
N SER A 151 15.30 -9.43 -20.70
CA SER A 151 15.78 -8.77 -19.48
C SER A 151 14.93 -7.58 -19.07
N PHE A 152 14.18 -6.96 -20.00
CA PHE A 152 13.31 -5.80 -19.74
C PHE A 152 11.83 -6.15 -19.60
N LEU A 153 11.48 -7.44 -19.65
CA LEU A 153 10.12 -7.88 -19.31
C LEU A 153 9.80 -7.47 -17.87
N VAL A 154 8.56 -7.05 -17.63
CA VAL A 154 8.09 -6.65 -16.29
C VAL A 154 8.44 -7.71 -15.25
N GLU A 155 8.24 -8.99 -15.57
CA GLU A 155 8.57 -10.10 -14.68
C GLU A 155 10.08 -10.17 -14.36
N SER A 156 10.96 -9.92 -15.33
CA SER A 156 12.42 -9.86 -15.14
C SER A 156 12.82 -8.70 -14.24
N ILE A 157 12.19 -7.52 -14.41
CA ILE A 157 12.37 -6.36 -13.54
C ILE A 157 11.92 -6.68 -12.12
N MET A 158 10.73 -7.27 -11.94
CA MET A 158 10.21 -7.63 -10.61
C MET A 158 11.09 -8.69 -9.94
N LYS A 159 11.58 -9.70 -10.67
CA LYS A 159 12.56 -10.68 -10.17
C LYS A 159 13.87 -10.01 -9.73
N ALA A 160 14.35 -9.03 -10.49
CA ALA A 160 15.54 -8.25 -10.16
C ALA A 160 15.34 -7.37 -8.91
N LEU A 161 14.21 -6.68 -8.80
CA LEU A 161 13.85 -5.93 -7.60
C LEU A 161 13.69 -6.86 -6.38
N ASN A 162 13.11 -8.05 -6.56
CA ASN A 162 12.97 -9.04 -5.49
C ASN A 162 14.33 -9.46 -4.91
N ARG A 163 15.40 -9.52 -5.72
CA ARG A 163 16.76 -9.78 -5.24
C ARG A 163 17.34 -8.65 -4.37
N GLN A 164 16.75 -7.46 -4.40
CA GLN A 164 17.18 -6.33 -3.55
C GLN A 164 16.50 -6.38 -2.15
N VAL A 165 15.48 -7.20 -1.98
CA VAL A 165 14.82 -7.46 -0.69
C VAL A 165 15.68 -8.42 0.14
N GLN A 166 15.94 -8.05 1.38
CA GLN A 166 16.79 -8.82 2.32
C GLN A 166 15.96 -9.59 3.35
N VAL A 167 14.71 -9.19 3.57
CA VAL A 167 13.80 -9.83 4.52
C VAL A 167 13.12 -11.02 3.83
N ALA A 168 13.36 -12.24 4.34
CA ALA A 168 12.88 -13.47 3.72
C ALA A 168 11.34 -13.58 3.63
N GLU A 169 10.62 -12.91 4.53
CA GLU A 169 9.16 -12.90 4.56
C GLU A 169 8.55 -11.81 3.67
N CYS A 170 9.38 -11.02 2.97
CA CYS A 170 8.95 -9.99 2.05
C CYS A 170 9.20 -10.42 0.60
N THR A 171 8.26 -10.09 -0.27
CA THR A 171 8.36 -10.37 -1.70
C THR A 171 7.89 -9.17 -2.52
N VAL A 172 8.53 -8.99 -3.67
CA VAL A 172 8.15 -7.98 -4.65
C VAL A 172 7.06 -8.53 -5.54
N ARG A 173 6.00 -7.74 -5.73
CA ARG A 173 4.94 -7.96 -6.69
C ARG A 173 4.69 -6.69 -7.46
N GLY A 174 4.22 -6.75 -8.69
CA GLY A 174 3.99 -5.54 -9.46
C GLY A 174 3.62 -5.78 -10.91
N TYR A 175 3.21 -4.72 -11.57
CA TYR A 175 2.77 -4.74 -12.96
C TYR A 175 2.98 -3.38 -13.61
N LEU A 176 2.84 -3.34 -14.94
CA LEU A 176 2.82 -2.10 -15.71
C LEU A 176 1.40 -1.51 -15.66
N THR A 177 1.27 -0.30 -15.15
CA THR A 177 -0.02 0.38 -15.06
C THR A 177 -0.43 1.01 -16.39
N VAL A 178 -1.68 1.46 -16.47
CA VAL A 178 -2.20 2.21 -17.62
C VAL A 178 -1.53 3.57 -17.81
N GLU A 179 -0.89 4.13 -16.78
CA GLU A 179 -0.10 5.37 -16.85
C GLU A 179 1.32 5.12 -17.39
N THR A 180 1.62 3.90 -17.86
CA THR A 180 2.93 3.47 -18.38
C THR A 180 4.08 3.57 -17.37
N ASP A 181 3.75 3.42 -16.08
CA ASP A 181 4.70 3.26 -15.00
C ASP A 181 4.60 1.85 -14.40
N LEU A 182 5.60 1.48 -13.60
CA LEU A 182 5.58 0.23 -12.85
C LEU A 182 5.06 0.50 -11.45
N LEU A 183 3.96 -0.16 -11.08
CA LEU A 183 3.60 -0.27 -9.68
C LEU A 183 4.35 -1.44 -9.07
N VAL A 184 5.11 -1.17 -8.01
CA VAL A 184 5.86 -2.17 -7.25
C VAL A 184 5.31 -2.19 -5.82
N LEU A 185 4.95 -3.39 -5.36
CA LEU A 185 4.49 -3.69 -4.02
C LEU A 185 5.51 -4.61 -3.35
N VAL A 186 5.94 -4.27 -2.16
CA VAL A 186 6.73 -5.13 -1.28
C VAL A 186 5.81 -5.60 -0.17
N THR A 187 5.34 -6.82 -0.32
CA THR A 187 4.31 -7.42 0.55
C THR A 187 4.87 -8.60 1.30
N THR A 188 4.17 -9.00 2.37
CA THR A 188 4.50 -10.21 3.10
C THR A 188 4.14 -11.46 2.29
N THR A 189 4.89 -12.54 2.47
CA THR A 189 4.54 -13.88 2.01
C THR A 189 3.56 -14.59 2.95
N LYS A 190 3.33 -14.06 4.16
CA LYS A 190 2.41 -14.63 5.15
C LYS A 190 0.99 -14.10 4.95
N LYS A 191 0.02 -15.01 5.03
CA LYS A 191 -1.42 -14.67 4.91
C LYS A 191 -1.91 -13.72 6.01
N ASN A 192 -1.40 -13.88 7.23
CA ASN A 192 -1.73 -13.06 8.39
C ASN A 192 -0.43 -12.56 9.04
N PRO A 193 0.20 -11.50 8.51
CA PRO A 193 1.43 -10.96 9.06
C PRO A 193 1.17 -10.24 10.40
N SER A 194 2.18 -10.21 11.26
CA SER A 194 2.24 -9.27 12.37
C SER A 194 2.59 -7.86 11.88
N SER A 195 2.27 -6.84 12.68
CA SER A 195 2.60 -5.43 12.38
C SER A 195 4.11 -5.23 12.11
N ILE A 196 4.98 -5.99 12.79
CA ILE A 196 6.43 -5.94 12.58
C ILE A 196 6.81 -6.49 11.20
N GLN A 197 6.22 -7.61 10.78
CA GLN A 197 6.48 -8.21 9.47
C GLN A 197 5.99 -7.30 8.34
N LEU A 198 4.81 -6.70 8.51
CA LEU A 198 4.28 -5.70 7.58
C LEU A 198 5.19 -4.46 7.51
N GLY A 199 5.59 -3.93 8.67
CA GLY A 199 6.51 -2.79 8.78
C GLY A 199 7.87 -3.06 8.14
N ALA A 200 8.41 -4.28 8.27
CA ALA A 200 9.65 -4.68 7.62
C ALA A 200 9.55 -4.60 6.09
N CYS A 201 8.45 -5.09 5.51
CA CYS A 201 8.25 -5.00 4.06
C CYS A 201 8.05 -3.56 3.57
N ILE A 202 7.41 -2.71 4.37
CA ILE A 202 7.29 -1.27 4.10
C ILE A 202 8.67 -0.61 4.05
N VAL A 203 9.53 -0.86 5.04
CA VAL A 203 10.90 -0.31 5.07
C VAL A 203 11.73 -0.84 3.90
N GLU A 204 11.56 -2.10 3.50
CA GLU A 204 12.22 -2.65 2.32
C GLU A 204 11.78 -1.96 1.01
N ALA A 205 10.52 -1.56 0.90
CA ALA A 205 10.02 -0.76 -0.23
C ALA A 205 10.68 0.62 -0.27
N GLU A 206 10.77 1.30 0.88
CA GLU A 206 11.45 2.60 1.00
C GLU A 206 12.92 2.52 0.64
N LYS A 207 13.60 1.46 1.09
CA LYS A 207 14.99 1.17 0.73
C LYS A 207 15.16 1.04 -0.79
N ILE A 208 14.29 0.27 -1.47
CA ILE A 208 14.33 0.13 -2.93
C ILE A 208 14.13 1.49 -3.62
N ALA A 209 13.16 2.29 -3.17
CA ALA A 209 12.92 3.61 -3.74
C ALA A 209 14.16 4.51 -3.64
N VAL A 210 14.83 4.53 -2.48
CA VAL A 210 16.07 5.30 -2.28
C VAL A 210 17.20 4.79 -3.18
N LEU A 211 17.33 3.46 -3.35
CA LEU A 211 18.36 2.88 -4.23
C LEU A 211 18.16 3.29 -5.68
N ILE A 212 16.93 3.29 -6.19
CA ILE A 212 16.60 3.74 -7.56
C ILE A 212 16.84 5.25 -7.68
N GLN A 213 16.30 6.05 -6.76
CA GLN A 213 16.38 7.51 -6.80
C GLN A 213 17.83 8.03 -6.77
N ARG A 214 18.73 7.31 -6.08
CA ARG A 214 20.15 7.65 -5.99
C ARG A 214 21.01 7.00 -7.07
N SER A 215 20.40 6.31 -8.04
CA SER A 215 21.13 5.57 -9.09
C SER A 215 22.21 4.68 -8.50
N SER A 216 21.87 3.96 -7.41
CA SER A 216 22.82 3.12 -6.69
C SER A 216 23.47 2.11 -7.65
N PRO A 217 24.79 1.85 -7.52
CA PRO A 217 25.47 0.82 -8.31
C PRO A 217 24.75 -0.53 -8.28
N ARG A 218 24.10 -0.88 -7.15
CA ARG A 218 23.31 -2.11 -7.01
C ARG A 218 22.10 -2.20 -7.94
N ILE A 219 21.60 -1.07 -8.43
CA ILE A 219 20.46 -0.97 -9.35
C ILE A 219 21.00 -0.80 -10.77
N VAL A 220 21.83 0.22 -11.01
CA VAL A 220 22.25 0.58 -12.37
C VAL A 220 23.18 -0.43 -13.02
N SER A 221 23.87 -1.27 -12.23
CA SER A 221 24.72 -2.34 -12.78
C SER A 221 23.94 -3.56 -13.28
N GLU A 222 22.68 -3.70 -12.86
CA GLU A 222 21.85 -4.83 -13.26
C GLU A 222 21.05 -4.45 -14.51
N LEU A 223 21.22 -5.20 -15.60
CA LEU A 223 20.64 -4.86 -16.90
C LEU A 223 19.13 -4.61 -16.83
N SER A 224 18.39 -5.51 -16.19
CA SER A 224 16.93 -5.42 -16.00
C SER A 224 16.49 -4.15 -15.24
N LEU A 225 17.35 -3.59 -14.39
CA LEU A 225 17.03 -2.41 -13.57
C LEU A 225 17.66 -1.12 -14.10
N SER A 226 18.57 -1.23 -15.07
CA SER A 226 19.36 -0.11 -15.60
C SER A 226 18.52 1.00 -16.25
N ALA A 227 17.29 0.68 -16.67
CA ALA A 227 16.37 1.63 -17.29
C ALA A 227 15.47 2.35 -16.27
N LEU A 228 15.51 2.00 -14.98
CA LEU A 228 14.70 2.65 -13.95
C LEU A 228 15.27 4.04 -13.63
N THR A 229 14.43 5.07 -13.70
CA THR A 229 14.88 6.47 -13.61
C THR A 229 14.46 7.17 -12.32
N ALA A 230 13.32 6.80 -11.75
CA ALA A 230 12.81 7.41 -10.52
C ALA A 230 11.87 6.46 -9.80
N ALA A 231 11.75 6.64 -8.48
CA ALA A 231 10.83 5.87 -7.65
C ALA A 231 10.18 6.78 -6.59
N THR A 232 8.86 6.72 -6.46
CA THR A 232 8.09 7.51 -5.49
C THR A 232 7.25 6.59 -4.62
N ILE A 233 7.25 6.83 -3.30
CA ILE A 233 6.43 6.10 -2.35
C ILE A 233 4.95 6.49 -2.52
N VAL A 234 4.07 5.49 -2.58
CA VAL A 234 2.61 5.68 -2.74
C VAL A 234 1.79 5.07 -1.59
N HIS A 235 2.44 4.42 -0.62
CA HIS A 235 1.77 3.93 0.58
C HIS A 235 1.69 4.98 1.68
N GLN A 236 0.67 4.84 2.54
CA GLN A 236 0.53 5.65 3.75
C GLN A 236 1.23 4.98 4.93
N PRO A 237 1.81 5.75 5.86
CA PRO A 237 2.45 5.18 7.04
C PRO A 237 1.42 4.41 7.87
N VAL A 238 1.80 3.21 8.31
CA VAL A 238 1.00 2.44 9.26
C VAL A 238 1.18 3.10 10.63
N ASN A 239 0.20 3.90 11.04
CA ASN A 239 0.14 4.37 12.41
C ASN A 239 -0.29 3.19 13.28
N SER A 240 0.68 2.47 13.86
CA SER A 240 0.41 1.61 15.01
C SER A 240 -0.23 2.52 16.06
N SER A 241 -1.53 2.38 16.27
CA SER A 241 -2.18 3.00 17.41
C SER A 241 -1.68 2.24 18.64
N ALA A 242 -0.50 2.63 19.13
CA ALA A 242 -0.30 2.63 20.57
C ALA A 242 -1.42 3.54 21.09
N PHE A 243 -2.53 2.92 21.45
CA PHE A 243 -3.60 3.54 22.21
C PHE A 243 -2.96 3.99 23.53
N ALA A 244 -2.31 5.16 23.52
CA ALA A 244 -2.35 6.03 24.66
C ALA A 244 -3.82 6.45 24.76
N GLN A 245 -4.64 5.57 25.33
CA GLN A 245 -5.90 5.95 25.92
C GLN A 245 -5.53 6.99 26.98
N LEU A 246 -5.50 8.25 26.58
CA LEU A 246 -5.71 9.32 27.54
C LEU A 246 -7.06 9.00 28.17
N PRO A 247 -7.11 8.67 29.47
CA PRO A 247 -8.32 8.23 30.11
C PRO A 247 -9.34 9.35 29.93
N THR A 248 -10.44 9.07 29.25
CA THR A 248 -11.55 10.02 29.04
C THR A 248 -12.08 10.59 30.36
N PHE A 249 -11.78 9.93 31.49
CA PHE A 249 -12.05 10.40 32.84
C PHE A 249 -11.28 11.66 33.26
N THR A 250 -10.07 11.93 32.75
CA THR A 250 -9.34 13.16 33.13
C THR A 250 -9.86 14.40 32.40
N VAL A 251 -10.35 14.26 31.16
CA VAL A 251 -10.94 15.38 30.41
C VAL A 251 -12.30 15.78 30.99
N ILE A 252 -13.12 14.79 31.39
CA ILE A 252 -14.42 15.06 32.04
C ILE A 252 -14.21 15.66 33.44
N GLY A 253 -13.25 15.15 34.23
CA GLY A 253 -12.90 15.71 35.53
C GLY A 253 -12.41 17.16 35.45
N SER A 254 -11.62 17.49 34.41
CA SER A 254 -11.11 18.84 34.16
C SER A 254 -12.22 19.81 33.74
N LEU A 255 -13.17 19.36 32.91
CA LEU A 255 -14.34 20.16 32.52
C LEU A 255 -15.30 20.38 33.68
N ILE A 256 -15.50 19.39 34.56
CA ILE A 256 -16.33 19.54 35.76
C ILE A 256 -15.67 20.50 36.76
N LEU A 257 -14.35 20.45 36.94
CA LEU A 257 -13.61 21.41 37.77
C LEU A 257 -13.69 22.84 37.22
N LEU A 258 -13.56 23.02 35.91
CA LEU A 258 -13.72 24.33 35.26
C LEU A 258 -15.17 24.85 35.36
N VAL A 259 -16.17 23.99 35.25
CA VAL A 259 -17.58 24.34 35.46
C VAL A 259 -17.83 24.67 36.93
N TRP A 260 -17.28 23.92 37.88
CA TRP A 260 -17.38 24.20 39.33
C TRP A 260 -16.71 25.53 39.70
N ILE A 261 -15.51 25.80 39.18
CA ILE A 261 -14.81 27.08 39.37
C ILE A 261 -15.61 28.22 38.72
N SER A 262 -16.22 28.01 37.53
CA SER A 262 -17.05 29.02 36.87
C SER A 262 -18.40 29.27 37.57
N SER A 263 -18.94 28.26 38.25
CA SER A 263 -20.18 28.36 39.02
C SER A 263 -19.95 29.07 40.34
N ASN A 264 -18.83 28.77 41.03
CA ASN A 264 -18.48 29.42 42.31
C ASN A 264 -18.02 30.88 42.13
N ASN A 265 -17.52 31.26 40.95
CA ASN A 265 -17.17 32.66 40.64
C ASN A 265 -18.36 33.52 40.15
N ARG A 266 -19.50 32.91 39.77
CA ARG A 266 -20.66 33.66 39.24
C ARG A 266 -21.36 34.49 40.31
N GLU A 267 -21.45 34.00 41.55
CA GLU A 267 -21.98 34.79 42.67
C GLU A 267 -21.05 35.95 43.04
N ASN A 268 -19.73 35.70 43.06
CA ASN A 268 -18.75 36.73 43.39
C ASN A 268 -18.62 37.82 42.30
N PHE A 269 -18.78 37.48 41.03
CA PHE A 269 -18.73 38.45 39.93
C PHE A 269 -19.97 39.35 39.89
N CYS A 270 -21.17 38.80 40.12
CA CYS A 270 -22.41 39.59 40.19
C CYS A 270 -22.41 40.56 41.39
N ILE A 271 -21.89 40.16 42.55
CA ILE A 271 -21.77 41.04 43.73
C ILE A 271 -20.75 42.16 43.49
N LYS A 272 -19.64 41.86 42.80
CA LYS A 272 -18.60 42.85 42.48
C LYS A 272 -19.08 43.88 41.44
N LEU A 273 -19.81 43.43 40.42
CA LEU A 273 -20.39 44.30 39.38
C LEU A 273 -21.53 45.18 39.94
N ALA A 274 -22.32 44.66 40.88
CA ALA A 274 -23.38 45.43 41.55
C ALA A 274 -22.81 46.59 42.40
N ARG A 275 -21.65 46.41 43.04
CA ARG A 275 -20.96 47.48 43.80
C ARG A 275 -20.40 48.58 42.90
N GLU A 276 -19.78 48.22 41.77
CA GLU A 276 -19.23 49.21 40.83
C GLU A 276 -20.33 50.03 40.14
N ILE A 277 -21.47 49.41 39.83
CA ILE A 277 -22.62 50.12 39.24
C ILE A 277 -23.26 51.10 40.26
N ASP A 278 -23.26 50.78 41.56
CA ASP A 278 -23.82 51.67 42.59
C ASP A 278 -22.92 52.89 42.86
N GLU A 279 -21.60 52.72 42.82
CA GLU A 279 -20.62 53.82 42.88
C GLU A 279 -20.73 54.77 41.66
N ILE A 280 -20.87 54.21 40.46
CA ILE A 280 -21.07 55.01 39.23
C ILE A 280 -22.39 55.79 39.29
N LYS A 281 -23.47 55.21 39.82
CA LYS A 281 -24.75 55.92 40.02
C LYS A 281 -24.63 57.09 41.01
N LYS A 282 -23.86 56.95 42.09
CA LYS A 282 -23.59 58.06 43.04
C LYS A 282 -22.81 59.20 42.38
N LEU A 283 -21.80 58.88 41.57
CA LEU A 283 -21.01 59.85 40.81
C LEU A 283 -21.85 60.62 39.78
N ILE A 284 -22.74 59.93 39.06
CA ILE A 284 -23.67 60.55 38.11
C ILE A 284 -24.66 61.47 38.85
N LEU A 285 -25.15 61.07 40.02
CA LEU A 285 -26.06 61.90 40.83
C LEU A 285 -25.36 63.16 41.37
N TYR A 286 -24.08 63.04 41.78
CA TYR A 286 -23.25 64.17 42.22
C TYR A 286 -23.04 65.20 41.09
N HIS A 287 -22.66 64.75 39.90
CA HIS A 287 -22.48 65.65 38.74
C HIS A 287 -23.80 66.28 38.29
N LYS A 288 -24.93 65.57 38.35
CA LYS A 288 -26.25 66.12 37.99
C LYS A 288 -26.70 67.20 38.99
N LYS A 289 -26.35 67.07 40.27
CA LYS A 289 -26.60 68.10 41.30
C LYS A 289 -25.69 69.33 41.14
N ALA A 290 -24.41 69.11 40.82
CA ALA A 290 -23.45 70.18 40.53
C ALA A 290 -23.83 70.99 39.28
N PHE A 291 -24.27 70.31 38.22
CA PHE A 291 -24.72 70.96 36.97
C PHE A 291 -26.00 71.80 37.17
N LYS A 292 -26.93 71.35 38.03
CA LYS A 292 -28.15 72.10 38.36
C LYS A 292 -27.86 73.36 39.20
N LEU A 293 -26.82 73.37 40.03
CA LEU A 293 -26.39 74.57 40.76
C LEU A 293 -25.69 75.61 39.85
N HIS A 294 -25.02 75.17 38.79
CA HIS A 294 -24.28 76.05 37.88
C HIS A 294 -25.20 76.82 36.91
N ILE A 295 -26.42 76.31 36.68
CA ILE A 295 -27.45 76.96 35.84
C ILE A 295 -28.28 78.00 36.62
N LEU A 296 -28.34 77.92 37.95
CA LEU A 296 -29.08 78.87 38.81
C LEU A 296 -28.25 80.09 39.28
N LYS A 297 -26.98 80.20 38.86
CA LYS A 297 -26.07 81.33 39.17
C LYS A 297 -25.67 82.15 37.94
N ARG A 298 -26.40 82.02 36.83
CA ARG A 298 -26.31 82.90 35.66
C ARG A 298 -27.64 83.62 35.46
#